data_AF-N1PQI2-F1
#
_entry.id   AF-N1PQI2-F1
#
_cell.length_a   1.000
_cell.length_b   1.000
_cell.length_c   1.000
_cell.angle_alpha   90.00
_cell.angle_beta   90.00
_cell.angle_gamma   90.00
#
_symmetry.space_group_name_H-M   'P 1'
#
loop_
_entity.id
_entity.type
_entity.pdbx_description
1 polymer ?
#
loop_
_entity_poly.entity_id
_entity_poly.type
_entity_poly.pdbx_seq_one_letter_code
_entity_poly.pdbx_strand_id
1 'polypeptide(L)'
;MDKAQSLAPRLAELYHAVYNADDMSAEKLFDLLRHFAAISATSPATNRSKKDSIAALCGLQRLTAQLAPTEEQSSKVNVYTEPNIKQSRALVNLVYKLQRRFEDVRRSWPEHATPTEVLRACDQILTFGHAEPLMRYLPSVEKLHATINEWQKVASSEFSAATLLDEITDLIISWRKLELSTWYRMFDH
;
A
#
# COMPACT_ATOMS: atom_id res chain seq x y z
N MET A 1 5.06 45.05 -5.35
CA MET A 1 6.28 44.30 -5.72
C MET A 1 5.89 42.85 -5.90
N ASP A 2 6.38 42.23 -6.97
CA ASP A 2 5.64 41.25 -7.77
C ASP A 2 5.64 39.85 -7.14
N LYS A 3 4.46 39.23 -6.90
CA LYS A 3 4.36 37.86 -6.36
C LYS A 3 5.06 36.83 -7.28
N ALA A 4 5.15 37.14 -8.56
CA ALA A 4 5.90 36.36 -9.55
C ALA A 4 7.43 36.37 -9.28
N GLN A 5 7.98 37.46 -8.74
CA GLN A 5 9.40 37.56 -8.39
C GLN A 5 9.75 36.75 -7.13
N SER A 6 8.80 36.53 -6.21
CA SER A 6 9.02 35.67 -5.03
C SER A 6 8.99 34.16 -5.33
N LEU A 7 8.40 33.75 -6.46
CA LEU A 7 8.25 32.34 -6.85
C LEU A 7 9.52 31.74 -7.47
N ALA A 8 10.18 32.50 -8.35
CA ALA A 8 11.34 32.05 -9.10
C ALA A 8 12.52 31.55 -8.23
N PRO A 9 12.96 32.25 -7.16
CA PRO A 9 14.07 31.75 -6.33
C PRO A 9 13.68 30.48 -5.57
N ARG A 10 12.41 30.36 -5.14
CA ARG A 10 11.92 29.17 -4.40
C ARG A 10 11.74 27.95 -5.27
N LEU A 11 11.30 28.14 -6.52
CA LEU A 11 11.32 27.08 -7.52
C LEU A 11 12.76 26.60 -7.79
N ALA A 12 13.71 27.52 -7.93
CA ALA A 12 15.12 27.17 -8.10
C ALA A 12 15.67 26.39 -6.90
N GLU A 13 15.36 26.81 -5.66
CA GLU A 13 15.73 26.07 -4.44
C GLU A 13 15.10 24.67 -4.40
N LEU A 14 13.83 24.54 -4.77
CA LEU A 14 13.14 23.24 -4.80
C LEU A 14 13.69 22.33 -5.90
N TYR A 15 13.94 22.85 -7.10
CA TYR A 15 14.62 22.11 -8.17
C TYR A 15 16.02 21.67 -7.75
N HIS A 16 16.79 22.57 -7.13
CA HIS A 16 18.10 22.24 -6.61
C HIS A 16 18.01 21.14 -5.53
N ALA A 17 17.08 21.24 -4.59
CA ALA A 17 16.87 20.24 -3.56
C ALA A 17 16.42 18.87 -4.13
N VAL A 18 15.57 18.87 -5.16
CA VAL A 18 15.09 17.64 -5.82
C VAL A 18 16.23 16.93 -6.55
N TYR A 19 17.09 17.66 -7.26
CA TYR A 19 18.13 17.08 -8.12
C TYR A 19 19.52 16.91 -7.46
N ASN A 20 19.89 17.73 -6.47
CA ASN A 20 21.19 17.65 -5.76
C ASN A 20 21.01 17.04 -4.37
N ALA A 21 20.78 15.72 -4.36
CA ALA A 21 20.08 15.00 -3.29
C ALA A 21 20.86 14.73 -1.98
N ASP A 22 22.14 15.05 -1.85
CA ASP A 22 22.93 14.56 -0.69
C ASP A 22 22.78 15.36 0.62
N ASP A 23 22.19 16.57 0.62
CA ASP A 23 22.36 17.51 1.75
C ASP A 23 21.05 18.04 2.39
N MET A 24 19.88 17.52 2.00
CA MET A 24 18.57 18.08 2.42
C MET A 24 17.76 17.14 3.32
N SER A 25 17.50 17.60 4.56
CA SER A 25 16.64 16.91 5.53
C SER A 25 15.16 16.92 5.12
N ALA A 26 14.42 15.90 5.56
CA ALA A 26 12.99 15.74 5.26
C ALA A 26 12.15 16.96 5.73
N GLU A 27 12.46 17.53 6.90
CA GLU A 27 11.76 18.70 7.42
C GLU A 27 11.92 19.92 6.50
N LYS A 28 13.14 20.22 6.06
CA LYS A 28 13.42 21.36 5.17
C LYS A 28 12.74 21.19 3.80
N LEU A 29 12.72 19.96 3.27
CA LEU A 29 12.04 19.67 2.00
C LEU A 29 10.51 19.81 2.16
N PHE A 30 9.95 19.36 3.28
CA PHE A 30 8.53 19.52 3.57
C PHE A 30 8.13 21.00 3.72
N ASP A 31 8.94 21.79 4.41
CA ASP A 31 8.73 23.23 4.53
C ASP A 31 8.75 23.92 3.17
N LEU A 32 9.72 23.60 2.31
CA LEU A 32 9.80 24.15 0.95
C LEU A 32 8.55 23.80 0.11
N LEU A 33 8.07 22.55 0.19
CA LEU A 33 6.85 22.11 -0.49
C LEU A 33 5.59 22.81 0.04
N ARG A 34 5.48 22.96 1.36
CA ARG A 34 4.35 23.65 2.02
C ARG A 34 4.30 25.12 1.62
N HIS A 35 5.44 25.80 1.59
CA HIS A 35 5.54 27.19 1.15
C HIS A 35 5.23 27.33 -0.34
N PHE A 36 5.74 26.42 -1.19
CA PHE A 36 5.40 26.40 -2.60
C PHE A 36 3.88 26.21 -2.84
N ALA A 37 3.25 25.29 -2.11
CA ALA A 37 1.80 25.05 -2.19
C ALA A 37 0.97 26.28 -1.78
N ALA A 38 1.39 27.02 -0.74
CA ALA A 38 0.72 28.23 -0.30
C ALA A 38 0.78 29.37 -1.35
N ILE A 39 1.91 29.51 -2.04
CA ILE A 39 2.10 30.56 -3.05
C ILE A 39 1.45 30.18 -4.39
N SER A 40 1.46 28.90 -4.76
CA SER A 40 0.77 28.43 -5.98
C SER A 40 -0.75 28.58 -5.88
N ALA A 41 -1.34 28.39 -4.70
CA ALA A 41 -2.78 28.58 -4.45
C ALA A 41 -3.23 30.06 -4.54
N THR A 42 -2.32 31.02 -4.44
CA THR A 42 -2.63 32.47 -4.41
C THR A 42 -2.28 33.20 -5.72
N SER A 43 -1.79 32.48 -6.73
CA SER A 43 -1.37 33.04 -8.03
C SER A 43 -2.45 32.80 -9.10
N PRO A 44 -2.97 33.85 -9.78
CA PRO A 44 -3.94 33.68 -10.86
C PRO A 44 -3.29 32.91 -12.02
N ALA A 45 -3.96 31.83 -12.41
CA ALA A 45 -3.48 30.80 -13.33
C ALA A 45 -2.82 31.38 -14.60
N THR A 46 -1.53 31.10 -14.77
CA THR A 46 -0.85 31.18 -16.06
C THR A 46 -0.04 29.91 -16.29
N ASN A 47 0.19 29.58 -17.55
CA ASN A 47 0.72 28.35 -18.16
C ASN A 47 2.07 27.79 -17.63
N ARG A 48 2.59 28.33 -16.52
CA ARG A 48 3.72 27.83 -15.69
C ARG A 48 3.36 26.55 -14.89
N SER A 49 2.07 26.30 -14.73
CA SER A 49 1.46 25.26 -13.88
C SER A 49 1.99 23.83 -14.03
N LYS A 50 2.52 23.41 -15.19
CA LYS A 50 2.87 21.98 -15.44
C LYS A 50 4.28 21.60 -14.97
N LYS A 51 5.26 22.50 -15.08
CA LYS A 51 6.63 22.25 -14.60
C LYS A 51 6.69 22.37 -13.09
N ASP A 52 5.97 23.36 -12.56
CA ASP A 52 5.85 23.64 -11.13
C ASP A 52 5.15 22.47 -10.39
N SER A 53 4.13 21.84 -11.02
CA SER A 53 3.48 20.63 -10.47
C SER A 53 4.39 19.40 -10.45
N ILE A 54 5.30 19.25 -11.42
CA ILE A 54 6.22 18.10 -11.48
C ILE A 54 7.24 18.19 -10.35
N ALA A 55 7.80 19.38 -10.11
CA ALA A 55 8.77 19.58 -9.04
C ALA A 55 8.15 19.30 -7.66
N ALA A 56 6.93 19.77 -7.43
CA ALA A 56 6.17 19.47 -6.22
C ALA A 56 5.88 17.96 -6.07
N LEU A 57 5.45 17.28 -7.14
CA LEU A 57 5.20 15.84 -7.13
C LEU A 57 6.48 15.04 -6.81
N CYS A 58 7.61 15.38 -7.44
CA CYS A 58 8.89 14.73 -7.17
C CYS A 58 9.36 14.96 -5.72
N GLY A 59 9.18 16.17 -5.19
CA GLY A 59 9.47 16.47 -3.79
C GLY A 59 8.62 15.64 -2.82
N LEU A 60 7.31 15.53 -3.07
CA LEU A 60 6.40 14.70 -2.28
C LEU A 60 6.76 13.20 -2.35
N GLN A 61 7.09 12.71 -3.54
CA GLN A 61 7.51 11.33 -3.74
C GLN A 61 8.80 11.02 -2.96
N ARG A 62 9.74 11.96 -2.94
CA ARG A 62 10.99 11.84 -2.18
C ARG A 62 10.77 11.86 -0.67
N LEU A 63 9.91 12.73 -0.16
CA LEU A 63 9.52 12.71 1.25
C LEU A 63 8.86 11.40 1.64
N THR A 64 7.98 10.89 0.78
CA THR A 64 7.32 9.61 1.02
C THR A 64 8.34 8.47 1.06
N ALA A 65 9.39 8.52 0.23
CA ALA A 65 10.48 7.55 0.27
C ALA A 65 11.39 7.69 1.51
N GLN A 66 11.66 8.92 1.98
CA GLN A 66 12.45 9.18 3.19
C GLN A 66 11.69 8.86 4.48
N LEU A 67 10.37 9.05 4.48
CA LEU A 67 9.47 8.75 5.59
C LEU A 67 8.96 7.30 5.56
N ALA A 68 9.22 6.56 4.48
CA ALA A 68 8.92 5.15 4.43
C ALA A 68 9.74 4.44 5.52
N PRO A 69 9.11 3.64 6.38
CA PRO A 69 9.83 2.95 7.45
C PRO A 69 10.92 2.05 6.86
N THR A 70 12.15 2.19 7.35
CA THR A 70 13.27 1.30 7.03
C THR A 70 12.93 -0.13 7.47
N GLU A 71 13.49 -1.16 6.83
CA GLU A 71 13.20 -2.56 7.18
C GLU A 71 13.40 -2.88 8.67
N GLU A 72 14.34 -2.21 9.34
CA GLU A 72 14.56 -2.32 10.78
C GLU A 72 13.42 -1.74 11.63
N GLN A 73 12.79 -0.64 11.20
CA GLN A 73 11.64 -0.06 11.90
C GLN A 73 10.39 -0.94 11.75
N SER A 74 10.24 -1.64 10.62
CA SER A 74 9.16 -2.63 10.44
C SER A 74 9.19 -3.75 11.49
N SER A 75 10.34 -4.02 12.11
CA SER A 75 10.47 -5.04 13.17
C SER A 75 9.95 -4.58 14.54
N LYS A 76 9.70 -3.27 14.73
CA LYS A 76 9.16 -2.68 15.96
C LYS A 76 7.68 -2.33 15.89
N VAL A 77 7.05 -2.48 14.72
CA VAL A 77 5.65 -2.14 14.45
C VAL A 77 4.73 -3.10 15.19
N ASN A 78 3.84 -2.56 16.03
CA ASN A 78 2.81 -3.35 16.70
C ASN A 78 1.68 -3.68 15.72
N VAL A 79 1.58 -4.95 15.31
CA VAL A 79 0.63 -5.41 14.28
C VAL A 79 -0.86 -5.24 14.63
N TYR A 80 -1.18 -4.97 15.90
CA TYR A 80 -2.54 -4.73 16.37
C TYR A 80 -2.97 -3.28 16.29
N THR A 81 -2.03 -2.34 16.29
CA THR A 81 -2.32 -0.90 16.35
C THR A 81 -1.83 -0.15 15.12
N GLU A 82 -0.78 -0.63 14.48
CA GLU A 82 -0.12 0.06 13.38
C GLU A 82 -0.35 -0.63 12.04
N PRO A 83 -0.51 0.15 10.95
CA PRO A 83 -0.64 -0.39 9.60
C PRO A 83 0.71 -0.96 9.12
N ASN A 84 0.68 -2.12 8.46
CA ASN A 84 1.85 -2.70 7.80
C ASN A 84 1.69 -2.65 6.27
N ILE A 85 2.14 -1.54 5.67
CA ILE A 85 1.94 -1.26 4.23
C ILE A 85 2.57 -2.36 3.34
N LYS A 86 3.72 -2.92 3.73
CA LYS A 86 4.41 -3.98 2.96
C LYS A 86 3.53 -5.23 2.88
N GLN A 87 3.02 -5.67 4.02
CA GLN A 87 2.15 -6.86 4.12
C GLN A 87 0.76 -6.61 3.50
N SER A 88 0.16 -5.44 3.74
CA SER A 88 -1.12 -5.07 3.12
C SER A 88 -1.02 -5.00 1.59
N ARG A 89 0.09 -4.50 1.05
CA ARG A 89 0.33 -4.50 -0.41
C ARG A 89 0.49 -5.91 -0.96
N ALA A 90 1.21 -6.78 -0.25
CA ALA A 90 1.35 -8.18 -0.64
C ALA A 90 -0.02 -8.87 -0.68
N LEU A 91 -0.85 -8.66 0.34
CA LEU A 91 -2.24 -9.15 0.37
C LEU A 91 -3.04 -8.64 -0.83
N VAL A 92 -3.05 -7.32 -1.08
CA VAL A 92 -3.84 -6.72 -2.17
C VAL A 92 -3.43 -7.30 -3.54
N ASN A 93 -2.12 -7.44 -3.78
CA ASN A 93 -1.63 -8.05 -5.02
C ASN A 93 -2.11 -9.50 -5.17
N LEU A 94 -2.08 -10.29 -4.09
CA LEU A 94 -2.56 -11.67 -4.08
C LEU A 94 -4.08 -11.75 -4.31
N VAL A 95 -4.85 -10.86 -3.66
CA VAL A 95 -6.30 -10.77 -3.85
C VAL A 95 -6.66 -10.47 -5.31
N TYR A 96 -5.94 -9.58 -5.99
CA TYR A 96 -6.16 -9.34 -7.42
C TYR A 96 -5.83 -10.54 -8.31
N LYS A 97 -4.77 -11.30 -8.00
CA LYS A 97 -4.47 -12.56 -8.71
C LYS A 97 -5.62 -13.56 -8.54
N LEU A 98 -6.13 -13.70 -7.31
CA LEU A 98 -7.26 -14.56 -6.99
C LEU A 98 -8.52 -14.15 -7.72
N GLN A 99 -8.87 -12.86 -7.74
CA GLN A 99 -10.02 -12.37 -8.49
C GLN A 99 -9.94 -12.76 -9.96
N ARG A 100 -8.78 -12.55 -10.60
CA ARG A 100 -8.59 -12.96 -12.01
C ARG A 100 -8.78 -14.46 -12.20
N ARG A 101 -8.15 -15.29 -11.36
CA ARG A 101 -8.25 -16.74 -11.45
C ARG A 101 -9.68 -17.22 -11.25
N PHE A 102 -10.37 -16.72 -10.23
CA PHE A 102 -11.71 -17.16 -9.89
C PHE A 102 -12.79 -16.58 -10.80
N GLU A 103 -12.52 -15.47 -11.49
CA GLU A 103 -13.37 -14.99 -12.58
C GLU A 103 -13.37 -15.99 -13.76
N ASP A 104 -12.19 -16.50 -14.13
CA ASP A 104 -12.09 -17.51 -15.19
C ASP A 104 -12.74 -18.83 -14.77
N VAL A 105 -12.52 -19.27 -13.52
CA VAL A 105 -13.19 -20.46 -12.97
C VAL A 105 -14.70 -20.29 -12.95
N ARG A 106 -15.22 -19.14 -12.51
CA ARG A 106 -16.66 -18.86 -12.45
C ARG A 106 -17.31 -18.93 -13.84
N ARG A 107 -16.63 -18.46 -14.88
CA ARG A 107 -17.14 -18.54 -16.26
C ARG A 107 -17.29 -19.98 -16.75
N SER A 108 -16.36 -20.84 -16.38
CA SER A 108 -16.40 -22.27 -16.75
C SER A 108 -17.36 -23.08 -15.87
N TRP A 109 -17.61 -22.64 -14.63
CA TRP A 109 -18.45 -23.33 -13.64
C TRP A 109 -19.51 -22.40 -13.01
N PRO A 110 -20.45 -21.85 -13.81
CA PRO A 110 -21.38 -20.82 -13.33
C PRO A 110 -22.36 -21.31 -12.25
N GLU A 111 -22.70 -22.60 -12.27
CA GLU A 111 -23.63 -23.21 -11.30
C GLU A 111 -22.99 -23.45 -9.92
N HIS A 112 -21.66 -23.40 -9.82
CA HIS A 112 -20.96 -23.64 -8.57
C HIS A 112 -20.86 -22.36 -7.74
N ALA A 113 -21.32 -22.39 -6.49
CA ALA A 113 -21.35 -21.20 -5.63
C ALA A 113 -19.95 -20.74 -5.18
N THR A 114 -19.04 -21.68 -4.92
CA THR A 114 -17.73 -21.39 -4.31
C THR A 114 -16.88 -20.35 -5.06
N PRO A 115 -16.72 -20.38 -6.40
CA PRO A 115 -16.01 -19.31 -7.10
C PRO A 115 -16.59 -17.91 -6.85
N THR A 116 -17.91 -17.79 -6.80
CA THR A 116 -18.60 -16.53 -6.47
C THR A 116 -18.35 -16.11 -5.02
N GLU A 117 -18.32 -17.06 -4.08
CA GLU A 117 -18.00 -16.78 -2.68
C GLU A 117 -16.55 -16.31 -2.49
N VAL A 118 -15.60 -16.89 -3.23
CA VAL A 118 -14.21 -16.44 -3.23
C VAL A 118 -14.11 -14.99 -3.73
N LEU A 119 -14.75 -14.67 -4.86
CA LEU A 119 -14.77 -13.31 -5.39
C LEU A 119 -15.37 -12.31 -4.39
N ARG A 120 -16.49 -12.67 -3.74
CA ARG A 120 -17.10 -11.83 -2.71
C ARG A 120 -16.19 -11.64 -1.49
N ALA A 121 -15.44 -12.67 -1.08
CA ALA A 121 -14.47 -12.56 0.00
C ALA A 121 -13.29 -11.66 -0.39
N CYS A 122 -12.82 -11.75 -1.64
CA CYS A 122 -11.83 -10.83 -2.19
C CYS A 122 -12.32 -9.37 -2.14
N ASP A 123 -13.53 -9.10 -2.62
CA ASP A 123 -14.11 -7.76 -2.60
C ASP A 123 -14.21 -7.22 -1.17
N GLN A 124 -14.66 -8.05 -0.22
CA GLN A 124 -14.74 -7.68 1.19
C GLN A 124 -13.37 -7.26 1.74
N ILE A 125 -12.29 -7.99 1.45
CA ILE A 125 -10.94 -7.64 1.91
C ILE A 125 -10.50 -6.29 1.33
N LEU A 126 -10.85 -6.01 0.07
CA LEU A 126 -10.50 -4.75 -0.59
C LEU A 126 -11.28 -3.54 -0.05
N THR A 127 -12.34 -3.74 0.73
CA THR A 127 -13.08 -2.64 1.39
C THR A 127 -12.41 -2.08 2.64
N PHE A 128 -11.39 -2.76 3.18
CA PHE A 128 -10.71 -2.30 4.38
C PHE A 128 -9.94 -0.98 4.16
N GLY A 129 -9.96 -0.12 5.19
CA GLY A 129 -9.30 1.18 5.15
C GLY A 129 -7.78 1.06 4.98
N HIS A 130 -7.18 1.99 4.24
CA HIS A 130 -5.75 1.97 3.92
C HIS A 130 -4.80 2.10 5.13
N ALA A 131 -5.33 2.47 6.30
CA ALA A 131 -4.58 2.64 7.54
C ALA A 131 -4.97 1.61 8.62
N GLU A 132 -5.72 0.56 8.27
CA GLU A 132 -6.12 -0.47 9.24
C GLU A 132 -4.90 -1.30 9.72
N PRO A 133 -4.87 -1.70 11.00
CA PRO A 133 -3.83 -2.59 11.51
C PRO A 133 -3.84 -3.96 10.82
N LEU A 134 -2.66 -4.58 10.72
CA LEU A 134 -2.50 -5.84 9.98
C LEU A 134 -3.41 -6.97 10.50
N MET A 135 -3.57 -7.08 11.82
CA MET A 135 -4.39 -8.13 12.42
C MET A 135 -5.89 -7.97 12.14
N ARG A 136 -6.34 -6.80 11.68
CA ARG A 136 -7.74 -6.58 11.27
C ARG A 136 -8.11 -7.37 10.02
N TYR A 137 -7.15 -7.59 9.13
CA TYR A 137 -7.33 -8.32 7.88
C TYR A 137 -7.42 -9.83 8.08
N LEU A 138 -6.71 -10.34 9.09
CA LEU A 138 -6.41 -11.76 9.26
C LEU A 138 -7.65 -12.68 9.26
N PRO A 139 -8.75 -12.39 9.99
CA PRO A 139 -9.94 -13.24 9.95
C PRO A 139 -10.57 -13.36 8.55
N SER A 140 -10.51 -12.29 7.75
CA SER A 140 -11.06 -12.29 6.39
C SER A 140 -10.15 -13.06 5.43
N VAL A 141 -8.83 -12.98 5.63
CA VAL A 141 -7.85 -13.76 4.87
C VAL A 141 -7.98 -15.26 5.17
N GLU A 142 -8.18 -15.63 6.44
CA GLU A 142 -8.42 -17.04 6.84
C GLU A 142 -9.71 -17.59 6.24
N LYS A 143 -10.78 -16.79 6.25
CA LYS A 143 -12.03 -17.14 5.59
C LYS A 143 -11.83 -17.35 4.09
N LEU A 144 -11.13 -16.43 3.42
CA LEU A 144 -10.81 -16.54 1.99
C LEU A 144 -10.02 -17.82 1.70
N HIS A 145 -8.98 -18.11 2.50
CA HIS A 145 -8.19 -19.33 2.40
C HIS A 145 -9.07 -20.58 2.51
N ALA A 146 -9.94 -20.65 3.52
CA ALA A 146 -10.84 -21.78 3.71
C ALA A 146 -11.77 -21.99 2.50
N THR A 147 -12.36 -20.92 1.96
CA THR A 147 -13.23 -21.01 0.78
C THR A 147 -12.48 -21.49 -0.46
N ILE A 148 -11.24 -21.03 -0.68
CA ILE A 148 -10.39 -21.49 -1.79
C ILE A 148 -10.02 -22.96 -1.61
N ASN A 149 -9.72 -23.37 -0.38
CA ASN A 149 -9.41 -24.77 -0.07
C ASN A 149 -10.60 -25.70 -0.38
N GLU A 150 -11.84 -25.30 -0.09
CA GLU A 150 -13.03 -26.07 -0.47
C GLU A 150 -13.14 -26.23 -1.99
N TRP A 151 -12.87 -25.17 -2.75
CA TRP A 151 -12.79 -25.28 -4.21
C TRP A 151 -11.69 -26.25 -4.64
N GLN A 152 -10.51 -26.16 -4.04
CA GLN A 152 -9.36 -26.97 -4.43
C GLN A 152 -9.58 -28.47 -4.25
N LYS A 153 -10.41 -28.90 -3.28
CA LYS A 153 -10.77 -30.32 -3.08
C LYS A 153 -11.51 -30.93 -4.27
N VAL A 154 -12.25 -30.12 -5.01
CA VAL A 154 -13.11 -30.57 -6.14
C VAL A 154 -12.58 -30.10 -7.50
N ALA A 155 -11.61 -29.20 -7.53
CA ALA A 155 -11.04 -28.65 -8.75
C ALA A 155 -10.24 -29.70 -9.52
N SER A 156 -10.42 -29.74 -10.84
CA SER A 156 -9.50 -30.44 -11.74
C SER A 156 -8.15 -29.71 -11.81
N SER A 157 -7.13 -30.35 -12.39
CA SER A 157 -5.83 -29.71 -12.62
C SER A 157 -5.94 -28.42 -13.44
N GLU A 158 -6.83 -28.38 -14.43
CA GLU A 158 -7.09 -27.22 -15.28
C GLU A 158 -7.69 -26.04 -14.51
N PHE A 159 -8.56 -26.29 -13.52
CA PHE A 159 -9.23 -25.25 -12.71
C PHE A 159 -8.67 -25.11 -11.29
N SER A 160 -7.50 -25.69 -11.04
CA SER A 160 -6.78 -25.63 -9.77
C SER A 160 -6.38 -24.20 -9.38
N ALA A 161 -6.44 -23.90 -8.09
CA ALA A 161 -5.92 -22.69 -7.47
C ALA A 161 -4.78 -22.98 -6.48
N ALA A 162 -4.20 -24.19 -6.51
CA ALA A 162 -3.21 -24.67 -5.53
C ALA A 162 -2.07 -23.67 -5.27
N THR A 163 -1.44 -23.13 -6.30
CA THR A 163 -0.35 -22.15 -6.13
C THR A 163 -0.80 -20.87 -5.41
N LEU A 164 -2.01 -20.39 -5.67
CA LEU A 164 -2.54 -19.21 -4.98
C LEU A 164 -2.97 -19.54 -3.54
N LEU A 165 -3.42 -20.78 -3.29
CA LEU A 165 -3.70 -21.27 -1.95
C LEU A 165 -2.41 -21.36 -1.11
N ASP A 166 -1.32 -21.83 -1.70
CA ASP A 166 0.01 -21.83 -1.07
C ASP A 166 0.48 -20.40 -0.77
N GLU A 167 0.35 -19.46 -1.73
CA GLU A 167 0.69 -18.03 -1.50
C GLU A 167 -0.11 -17.42 -0.33
N ILE A 168 -1.41 -17.74 -0.18
CA ILE A 168 -2.20 -17.27 0.96
C ILE A 168 -1.73 -17.95 2.27
N THR A 169 -1.42 -19.24 2.21
CA THR A 169 -0.94 -20.00 3.36
C THR A 169 0.33 -19.36 3.92
N ASP A 170 1.30 -19.07 3.05
CA ASP A 170 2.55 -18.40 3.42
C ASP A 170 2.31 -17.01 4.02
N LEU A 171 1.35 -16.26 3.47
CA LEU A 171 0.97 -14.96 4.01
C LEU A 171 0.41 -15.08 5.43
N ILE A 172 -0.52 -16.01 5.66
CA ILE A 172 -1.09 -16.27 7.00
C ILE A 172 0.01 -16.67 7.99
N ILE A 173 0.89 -17.60 7.61
CA ILE A 173 2.02 -18.03 8.44
C ILE A 173 2.92 -16.84 8.79
N SER A 174 3.24 -15.99 7.80
CA SER A 174 4.07 -14.80 8.04
C SER A 174 3.43 -13.84 9.04
N TRP A 175 2.11 -13.67 8.97
CA TRP A 175 1.36 -12.78 9.87
C TRP A 175 1.29 -13.35 11.28
N ARG A 176 1.11 -14.66 11.44
CA ARG A 176 1.19 -15.33 12.76
C ARG A 176 2.57 -15.22 13.38
N LYS A 177 3.65 -15.32 12.58
CA LYS A 177 5.01 -15.07 13.08
C LYS A 177 5.19 -13.62 13.55
N LEU A 178 4.67 -12.64 12.80
CA LEU A 178 4.70 -11.23 13.20
C LEU A 178 3.88 -10.98 14.47
N GLU A 179 2.72 -11.61 14.61
CA GLU A 179 1.88 -11.57 15.79
C GLU A 179 2.62 -12.06 17.04
N LEU A 180 3.22 -13.26 16.97
CA LEU A 180 4.03 -13.82 18.05
C LEU A 180 5.23 -12.94 18.42
N SER A 181 5.89 -12.35 17.42
CA SER A 181 7.00 -11.42 17.65
C SER A 181 6.54 -10.15 18.38
N THR A 182 5.31 -9.69 18.11
CA THR A 182 4.72 -8.53 18.77
C THR A 182 4.38 -8.87 20.22
N TRP A 183 3.80 -10.04 20.48
CA TRP A 183 3.56 -10.51 21.85
C TRP A 183 4.84 -10.57 22.67
N TYR A 184 5.89 -11.20 22.13
CA TYR A 184 7.18 -11.30 22.82
C TYR A 184 7.68 -9.92 23.30
N ARG A 185 7.60 -8.90 22.43
CA ARG A 185 8.01 -7.54 22.76
C ARG A 185 7.12 -6.83 23.78
N MET A 186 5.84 -7.19 23.85
CA MET A 186 4.90 -6.63 24.84
C MET A 186 5.13 -7.20 26.25
N PHE A 187 5.77 -8.36 26.35
CA PHE A 187 6.03 -9.03 27.63
C PHE A 187 7.48 -8.87 28.12
N ASP A 188 8.42 -8.39 27.30
CA ASP A 188 9.82 -8.11 27.65
C ASP A 188 10.00 -6.83 28.51
N HIS A 189 9.21 -6.69 29.58
CA HIS A 189 9.30 -5.63 30.59
C HIS A 189 10.15 -6.02 31.80
#